data_AF-A0A382X4E0-F1
#
_entry.id   AF-A0A382X4E0-F1
#
_cell.length_a   1.000
_cell.length_b   1.000
_cell.length_c   1.000
_cell.angle_alpha   90.00
_cell.angle_beta   90.00
_cell.angle_gamma   90.00
#
_symmetry.space_group_name_H-M   'P 1'
#
loop_
_entity.id
_entity.type
_entity.pdbx_description
1 polymer ?
#
loop_
_entity_poly.entity_id
_entity_poly.type
_entity_poly.pdbx_seq_one_letter_code
_entity_poly.pdbx_strand_id
1 'polypeptide(L)'
;YVAISGFAPDLYSVIIDKQGNEIWNDGDFDFLLNHINEYGNISGFSTINYPFNTGMKANTDMDVVWSTLDSNPLDMHEFKQISNGNYMGFIRQDATGPIPSDNYMTQYFQMIGYQADGVTPEFTWFGQKIIEWNTDHEVVWSWSPFDHFTMDDYDNYEGTWYNAYFEQEVDWMHSNAFHFDEVESVIYVSHRHLSRITKIAYPSGEVIWNMGLPAEYMESGDDHICTDLLFSFQHNIQLIDNGDLLFFDNGNLSDMLLGDSNPTTRIRRIKVI
;
A
#
# COMPACT_ATOMS: atom_id res chain seq x y z
N TYR A 1 5.05 -20.15 -14.24
CA TYR A 1 3.87 -19.39 -14.68
C TYR A 1 3.98 -17.99 -14.10
N VAL A 2 3.14 -17.06 -14.53
CA VAL A 2 3.04 -15.70 -13.97
C VAL A 2 1.56 -15.43 -13.73
N ALA A 3 1.21 -14.93 -12.54
CA ALA A 3 -0.13 -14.44 -12.23
C ALA A 3 -0.18 -12.94 -12.52
N ILE A 4 -1.27 -12.49 -13.14
CA ILE A 4 -1.46 -11.11 -13.58
C ILE A 4 -2.88 -10.71 -13.19
N SER A 5 -3.04 -9.54 -12.61
CA SER A 5 -4.35 -8.96 -12.32
C SER A 5 -4.45 -7.56 -12.90
N GLY A 6 -5.62 -7.21 -13.40
CA GLY A 6 -5.96 -5.88 -13.88
C GLY A 6 -7.16 -5.33 -13.10
N PHE A 7 -7.22 -4.00 -13.00
CA PHE A 7 -8.30 -3.29 -12.30
C PHE A 7 -9.18 -2.45 -13.23
N ALA A 8 -8.80 -2.30 -14.51
CA ALA A 8 -9.50 -1.47 -15.48
C ALA A 8 -9.45 -2.12 -16.87
N PRO A 9 -10.54 -2.09 -17.65
CA PRO A 9 -11.85 -1.48 -17.35
C PRO A 9 -12.67 -2.25 -16.30
N ASP A 10 -12.39 -3.53 -16.09
CA ASP A 10 -13.01 -4.39 -15.10
C ASP A 10 -11.92 -5.10 -14.29
N LEU A 11 -12.29 -5.70 -13.14
CA LEU A 11 -11.38 -6.57 -12.40
C LEU A 11 -11.23 -7.90 -13.15
N TYR A 12 -10.00 -8.35 -13.35
CA TYR A 12 -9.73 -9.67 -13.91
C TYR A 12 -8.40 -10.20 -13.43
N SER A 13 -8.27 -11.52 -13.34
CA SER A 13 -7.02 -12.19 -13.01
C SER A 13 -6.78 -13.39 -13.90
N VAL A 14 -5.54 -13.54 -14.38
CA VAL A 14 -5.13 -14.66 -15.23
C VAL A 14 -3.81 -15.24 -14.74
N ILE A 15 -3.59 -16.52 -15.03
CA ILE A 15 -2.26 -17.14 -14.92
C ILE A 15 -1.84 -17.63 -16.31
N ILE A 16 -0.64 -17.23 -16.71
CA ILE A 16 -0.02 -17.68 -17.97
C ILE A 16 1.20 -18.57 -17.73
N ASP A 17 1.38 -19.57 -18.59
CA ASP A 17 2.60 -20.39 -18.60
C ASP A 17 3.78 -19.66 -19.28
N LYS A 18 4.94 -20.32 -19.34
CA LYS A 18 6.16 -19.74 -19.95
C LYS A 18 6.08 -19.63 -21.48
N GLN A 19 5.08 -20.26 -22.10
CA GLN A 19 4.79 -20.16 -23.53
C GLN A 19 3.78 -19.05 -23.83
N GLY A 20 3.21 -18.42 -22.79
CA GLY A 20 2.16 -17.40 -22.93
C GLY A 20 0.77 -17.98 -23.10
N ASN A 21 0.56 -19.28 -22.83
CA ASN A 21 -0.79 -19.84 -22.79
C ASN A 21 -1.44 -19.50 -21.45
N GLU A 22 -2.68 -19.05 -21.50
CA GLU A 22 -3.53 -18.97 -20.31
C GLU A 22 -3.80 -20.38 -19.78
N ILE A 23 -3.55 -20.58 -18.50
CA ILE A 23 -3.77 -21.86 -17.80
C ILE A 23 -4.81 -21.74 -16.67
N TRP A 24 -5.23 -20.52 -16.36
CA TRP A 24 -6.27 -20.21 -15.38
C TRP A 24 -6.74 -18.75 -15.56
N ASN A 25 -8.02 -18.49 -15.27
CA ASN A 25 -8.58 -17.15 -15.10
C ASN A 25 -9.62 -17.17 -13.98
N ASP A 26 -10.00 -15.99 -13.49
CA ASP A 26 -11.01 -15.80 -12.46
C ASP A 26 -12.46 -16.00 -12.93
N GLY A 27 -12.66 -16.37 -14.20
CA GLY A 27 -13.97 -16.49 -14.82
C GLY A 27 -14.65 -15.12 -14.89
N ASP A 28 -15.85 -15.05 -14.31
CA ASP A 28 -16.64 -13.82 -14.19
C ASP A 28 -16.74 -13.38 -12.71
N PHE A 29 -15.70 -13.65 -11.92
CA PHE A 29 -15.72 -13.42 -10.47
C PHE A 29 -15.24 -12.01 -10.07
N ASP A 30 -14.89 -11.14 -11.02
CA ASP A 30 -14.37 -9.79 -10.78
C ASP A 30 -13.27 -9.79 -9.69
N PHE A 31 -12.20 -10.57 -9.90
CA PHE A 31 -11.21 -10.85 -8.87
C PHE A 31 -9.86 -10.23 -9.19
N LEU A 32 -9.30 -9.51 -8.21
CA LEU A 32 -7.92 -9.01 -8.21
C LEU A 32 -7.09 -9.88 -7.27
N LEU A 33 -6.26 -10.73 -7.85
CA LEU A 33 -5.37 -11.64 -7.14
C LEU A 33 -4.20 -10.86 -6.52
N ASN A 34 -4.06 -10.95 -5.19
CA ASN A 34 -2.93 -10.38 -4.45
C ASN A 34 -1.86 -11.44 -4.15
N HIS A 35 -2.28 -12.65 -3.75
CA HIS A 35 -1.36 -13.68 -3.28
C HIS A 35 -1.77 -15.10 -3.69
N ILE A 36 -0.77 -15.95 -3.98
CA ILE A 36 -0.93 -17.39 -4.15
C ILE A 36 0.03 -18.07 -3.17
N ASN A 37 -0.50 -18.94 -2.31
CA ASN A 37 0.34 -19.70 -1.38
C ASN A 37 0.85 -21.02 -2.00
N GLU A 38 1.78 -21.68 -1.31
CA GLU A 38 2.41 -22.94 -1.78
C GLU A 38 1.43 -24.11 -2.00
N TYR A 39 0.24 -24.04 -1.40
CA TYR A 39 -0.83 -25.03 -1.54
C TYR A 39 -1.80 -24.72 -2.70
N GLY A 40 -1.58 -23.63 -3.43
CA GLY A 40 -2.44 -23.21 -4.55
C GLY A 40 -3.72 -22.48 -4.13
N ASN A 41 -3.83 -22.03 -2.88
CA ASN A 41 -4.92 -21.12 -2.51
C ASN A 41 -4.59 -19.73 -3.03
N ILE A 42 -5.61 -19.06 -3.56
CA ILE A 42 -5.52 -17.69 -4.04
C ILE A 42 -6.19 -16.75 -3.04
N SER A 43 -5.62 -15.58 -2.83
CA SER A 43 -6.19 -14.54 -1.96
C SER A 43 -6.18 -13.21 -2.68
N GLY A 44 -7.20 -12.40 -2.45
CA GLY A 44 -7.36 -11.15 -3.16
C GLY A 44 -8.65 -10.41 -2.84
N PHE A 45 -8.97 -9.47 -3.74
CA PHE A 45 -10.13 -8.59 -3.66
C PHE A 45 -11.17 -8.96 -4.72
N SER A 46 -12.45 -8.95 -4.35
CA SER A 46 -13.56 -9.15 -5.28
C SER A 46 -14.72 -8.18 -5.01
N THR A 47 -15.36 -7.70 -6.08
CA THR A 47 -16.60 -6.91 -6.01
C THR A 47 -17.86 -7.78 -5.91
N ILE A 48 -17.77 -9.08 -6.22
CA ILE A 48 -18.87 -10.03 -6.02
C ILE A 48 -19.15 -10.17 -4.53
N ASN A 49 -20.41 -10.02 -4.11
CA ASN A 49 -20.83 -10.01 -2.69
C ASN A 49 -20.15 -8.91 -1.85
N TYR A 50 -19.97 -7.73 -2.45
CA TYR A 50 -19.44 -6.55 -1.75
C TYR A 50 -20.27 -6.16 -0.51
N PRO A 51 -19.64 -5.81 0.63
CA PRO A 51 -18.19 -5.71 0.86
C PRO A 51 -17.54 -7.02 1.36
N PHE A 52 -18.31 -8.08 1.57
CA PHE A 52 -17.88 -9.25 2.34
C PHE A 52 -16.81 -10.12 1.68
N ASN A 53 -16.59 -9.98 0.36
CA ASN A 53 -15.50 -10.66 -0.37
C ASN A 53 -14.38 -9.70 -0.81
N THR A 54 -14.37 -8.47 -0.30
CA THR A 54 -13.29 -7.51 -0.62
C THR A 54 -11.93 -7.96 -0.07
N GLY A 55 -11.91 -8.82 0.96
CA GLY A 55 -10.78 -9.67 1.29
C GLY A 55 -11.24 -11.11 1.32
N MET A 56 -10.76 -11.94 0.39
CA MET A 56 -11.17 -13.33 0.33
C MET A 56 -10.04 -14.28 -0.06
N LYS A 57 -10.20 -15.54 0.34
CA LYS A 57 -9.39 -16.68 -0.06
C LYS A 57 -10.27 -17.69 -0.77
N ALA A 58 -9.86 -18.10 -1.96
CA ALA A 58 -10.56 -19.08 -2.78
C ALA A 58 -9.63 -20.21 -3.23
N ASN A 59 -10.22 -21.29 -3.74
CA ASN A 59 -9.50 -22.31 -4.49
C ASN A 59 -9.36 -21.89 -5.98
N THR A 60 -8.72 -22.73 -6.80
CA THR A 60 -8.56 -22.46 -8.24
C THR A 60 -9.86 -22.57 -9.05
N ASP A 61 -10.94 -23.06 -8.47
CA ASP A 61 -12.27 -23.10 -9.10
C ASP A 61 -13.11 -21.86 -8.72
N MET A 62 -12.50 -20.88 -8.03
CA MET A 62 -13.15 -19.69 -7.46
C MET A 62 -14.22 -20.00 -6.39
N ASP A 63 -14.17 -21.17 -5.75
CA ASP A 63 -14.97 -21.41 -4.55
C ASP A 63 -14.37 -20.63 -3.38
N VAL A 64 -15.16 -19.74 -2.79
CA VAL A 64 -14.75 -18.95 -1.62
C VAL A 64 -14.61 -19.88 -0.40
N VAL A 65 -13.39 -20.01 0.10
CA VAL A 65 -13.04 -20.83 1.27
C VAL A 65 -13.11 -20.02 2.56
N TRP A 66 -12.75 -18.74 2.50
CA TRP A 66 -12.80 -17.79 3.60
C TRP A 66 -12.91 -16.37 3.06
N SER A 67 -13.57 -15.47 3.78
CA SER A 67 -13.54 -14.04 3.49
C SER A 67 -13.58 -13.23 4.78
N THR A 68 -13.25 -11.94 4.71
CA THR A 68 -13.18 -11.09 5.90
C THR A 68 -14.53 -10.96 6.60
N LEU A 69 -15.64 -11.05 5.84
CA LEU A 69 -17.00 -10.75 6.31
C LEU A 69 -17.12 -9.38 7.00
N ASP A 70 -16.15 -8.50 6.76
CA ASP A 70 -16.11 -7.16 7.34
C ASP A 70 -17.08 -6.26 6.55
N SER A 71 -17.82 -5.42 7.27
CA SER A 71 -18.66 -4.41 6.64
C SER A 71 -17.84 -3.24 6.08
N ASN A 72 -16.60 -3.08 6.54
CA ASN A 72 -15.65 -2.13 5.97
C ASN A 72 -14.92 -2.82 4.81
N PRO A 73 -15.04 -2.29 3.58
CA PRO A 73 -14.37 -2.87 2.42
C PRO A 73 -12.85 -2.79 2.59
N LEU A 74 -12.17 -3.87 2.22
CA LEU A 74 -10.71 -3.84 2.10
C LEU A 74 -10.28 -2.98 0.92
N ASP A 75 -9.09 -2.42 1.06
CA ASP A 75 -8.33 -1.89 -0.05
C ASP A 75 -7.86 -3.06 -0.95
N MET A 76 -7.84 -2.83 -2.27
CA MET A 76 -7.58 -3.87 -3.27
C MET A 76 -6.10 -4.27 -3.41
N HIS A 77 -5.16 -3.52 -2.83
CA HIS A 77 -3.74 -3.67 -3.12
C HIS A 77 -3.11 -4.93 -2.51
N GLU A 78 -3.50 -5.31 -1.29
CA GLU A 78 -2.89 -6.46 -0.61
C GLU A 78 -3.80 -7.07 0.45
N PHE A 79 -4.02 -8.38 0.32
CA PHE A 79 -4.71 -9.22 1.29
C PHE A 79 -4.15 -10.64 1.21
N LYS A 80 -3.74 -11.19 2.36
CA LYS A 80 -3.24 -12.58 2.42
C LYS A 80 -3.34 -13.19 3.81
N GLN A 81 -3.33 -14.52 3.84
CA GLN A 81 -3.08 -15.27 5.06
C GLN A 81 -1.61 -15.10 5.47
N ILE A 82 -1.36 -14.66 6.70
CA ILE A 82 -0.02 -14.56 7.28
C ILE A 82 0.35 -15.86 8.01
N SER A 83 1.63 -16.03 8.32
CA SER A 83 2.19 -17.32 8.73
C SER A 83 1.66 -17.84 10.08
N ASN A 84 1.13 -16.96 10.94
CA ASN A 84 0.45 -17.34 12.18
C ASN A 84 -0.95 -17.96 11.94
N GLY A 85 -1.43 -18.02 10.70
CA GLY A 85 -2.72 -18.57 10.30
C GLY A 85 -3.85 -17.55 10.18
N ASN A 86 -3.66 -16.33 10.68
CA ASN A 86 -4.59 -15.21 10.54
C ASN A 86 -4.50 -14.59 9.15
N TYR A 87 -5.41 -13.66 8.87
CA TYR A 87 -5.48 -12.92 7.61
C TYR A 87 -5.17 -11.46 7.86
N MET A 88 -4.44 -10.83 6.96
CA MET A 88 -4.04 -9.43 7.08
C MET A 88 -4.29 -8.68 5.77
N GLY A 89 -4.68 -7.42 5.91
CA GLY A 89 -4.98 -6.54 4.79
C GLY A 89 -5.10 -5.09 5.23
N PHE A 90 -5.48 -4.24 4.29
CA PHE A 90 -5.65 -2.81 4.50
C PHE A 90 -7.13 -2.42 4.47
N ILE A 91 -7.54 -1.53 5.39
CA ILE A 91 -8.83 -0.86 5.35
C ILE A 91 -8.61 0.64 5.35
N ARG A 92 -9.40 1.38 4.56
CA ARG A 92 -9.41 2.83 4.57
C ARG A 92 -9.77 3.38 5.96
N GLN A 93 -8.98 4.33 6.43
CA GLN A 93 -9.26 5.12 7.62
C GLN A 93 -9.16 6.59 7.27
N ASP A 94 -10.16 7.36 7.70
CA ASP A 94 -10.23 8.79 7.45
C ASP A 94 -9.83 9.58 8.70
N ALA A 95 -9.19 10.72 8.46
CA ALA A 95 -8.89 11.74 9.47
C ALA A 95 -9.08 13.14 8.87
N THR A 96 -9.26 14.14 9.73
CA THR A 96 -9.26 15.54 9.29
C THR A 96 -7.86 16.11 9.46
N GLY A 97 -7.28 16.60 8.38
CA GLY A 97 -5.93 17.17 8.34
C GLY A 97 -5.88 18.53 7.63
N PRO A 98 -4.72 19.21 7.67
CA PRO A 98 -4.55 20.48 6.99
C PRO A 98 -4.42 20.33 5.48
N ILE A 99 -4.61 21.40 4.73
CA ILE A 99 -4.08 21.50 3.36
C ILE A 99 -2.73 22.22 3.49
N PRO A 100 -1.62 21.64 2.99
CA PRO A 100 -0.30 22.25 3.16
C PRO A 100 -0.24 23.65 2.55
N SER A 101 0.48 24.56 3.20
CA SER A 101 0.59 25.96 2.74
C SER A 101 1.49 26.17 1.53
N ASP A 102 2.30 25.18 1.19
CA ASP A 102 3.33 25.23 0.15
C ASP A 102 3.15 24.15 -0.93
N ASN A 103 1.96 23.53 -0.99
CA ASN A 103 1.67 22.60 -2.07
C ASN A 103 1.32 23.32 -3.37
N TYR A 104 1.59 22.69 -4.52
CA TYR A 104 1.37 23.30 -5.83
C TYR A 104 -0.10 23.62 -6.15
N MET A 105 -1.07 23.04 -5.41
CA MET A 105 -2.51 23.32 -5.52
C MET A 105 -3.07 24.29 -4.45
N THR A 106 -2.26 24.71 -3.47
CA THR A 106 -2.70 25.52 -2.31
C THR A 106 -3.60 26.69 -2.69
N GLN A 107 -3.20 27.49 -3.68
CA GLN A 107 -3.95 28.68 -4.09
C GLN A 107 -5.35 28.34 -4.63
N TYR A 108 -5.52 27.19 -5.29
CA TYR A 108 -6.83 26.77 -5.80
C TYR A 108 -7.77 26.39 -4.66
N PHE A 109 -7.28 25.71 -3.63
CA PHE A 109 -8.05 25.43 -2.42
C PHE A 109 -8.47 26.73 -1.72
N GLN A 110 -7.57 27.71 -1.62
CA GLN A 110 -7.89 29.03 -1.07
C GLN A 110 -8.98 29.75 -1.86
N MET A 111 -8.96 29.65 -3.20
CA MET A 111 -9.97 30.27 -4.07
C MET A 111 -11.39 29.72 -3.83
N ILE A 112 -11.51 28.50 -3.31
CA ILE A 112 -12.81 27.88 -2.99
C ILE A 112 -13.17 27.94 -1.49
N GLY A 113 -12.35 28.62 -0.67
CA GLY A 113 -12.70 29.01 0.70
C GLY A 113 -11.96 28.28 1.81
N TYR A 114 -11.05 27.35 1.50
CA TYR A 114 -10.16 26.75 2.50
C TYR A 114 -9.11 27.76 2.98
N GLN A 115 -8.58 27.58 4.19
CA GLN A 115 -7.43 28.36 4.67
C GLN A 115 -6.14 27.95 3.94
N ALA A 116 -5.93 26.65 3.79
CA ALA A 116 -4.73 26.02 3.25
C ALA A 116 -3.45 26.66 3.79
N ASP A 117 -3.36 26.71 5.12
CA ASP A 117 -2.29 27.35 5.89
C ASP A 117 -1.30 26.34 6.50
N GLY A 118 -1.44 25.06 6.15
CA GLY A 118 -0.61 23.96 6.66
C GLY A 118 -0.90 23.54 8.09
N VAL A 119 -1.85 24.16 8.80
CA VAL A 119 -2.08 23.87 10.23
C VAL A 119 -3.56 23.72 10.61
N THR A 120 -4.47 24.33 9.85
CA THR A 120 -5.91 24.25 10.12
C THR A 120 -6.46 22.90 9.64
N PRO A 121 -6.99 22.03 10.53
CA PRO A 121 -7.57 20.75 10.12
C PRO A 121 -8.93 20.99 9.45
N GLU A 122 -8.95 21.04 8.13
CA GLU A 122 -10.13 21.41 7.33
C GLU A 122 -10.41 20.49 6.14
N PHE A 123 -9.58 19.48 5.91
CA PHE A 123 -9.67 18.62 4.74
C PHE A 123 -9.65 17.14 5.10
N THR A 124 -10.32 16.31 4.29
CA THR A 124 -10.36 14.86 4.51
C THR A 124 -9.06 14.23 4.01
N TRP A 125 -8.33 13.59 4.91
CA TRP A 125 -7.20 12.75 4.61
C TRP A 125 -7.62 11.30 4.82
N PHE A 126 -7.20 10.40 3.95
CA PHE A 126 -7.35 8.98 4.20
C PHE A 126 -6.03 8.23 4.05
N GLY A 127 -5.90 7.16 4.81
CA GLY A 127 -4.77 6.24 4.75
C GLY A 127 -5.23 4.81 4.97
N GLN A 128 -4.32 3.88 4.73
CA GLN A 128 -4.57 2.45 4.88
C GLN A 128 -4.17 2.00 6.29
N LYS A 129 -5.18 1.67 7.10
CA LYS A 129 -5.03 0.99 8.39
C LYS A 129 -4.78 -0.50 8.15
N ILE A 130 -3.79 -1.07 8.83
CA ILE A 130 -3.53 -2.51 8.78
C ILE A 130 -4.49 -3.20 9.75
N ILE A 131 -5.15 -4.27 9.30
CA ILE A 131 -6.04 -5.07 10.13
C ILE A 131 -5.64 -6.54 10.04
N GLU A 132 -5.72 -7.24 11.17
CA GLU A 132 -5.56 -8.68 11.25
C GLU A 132 -6.87 -9.33 11.74
N TRP A 133 -7.36 -10.31 10.97
CA TRP A 133 -8.52 -11.14 11.32
C TRP A 133 -8.09 -12.55 11.66
N ASN A 134 -8.66 -13.13 12.71
CA ASN A 134 -8.52 -14.55 12.99
C ASN A 134 -9.39 -15.40 12.03
N THR A 135 -9.28 -16.73 12.14
CA THR A 135 -10.07 -17.66 11.33
C THR A 135 -11.57 -17.59 11.57
N ASP A 136 -12.00 -17.06 12.72
CA ASP A 136 -13.40 -16.86 13.11
C ASP A 136 -13.95 -15.49 12.65
N HIS A 137 -13.21 -14.77 11.79
CA HIS A 137 -13.57 -13.46 11.21
C HIS A 137 -13.53 -12.30 12.21
N GLU A 138 -12.92 -12.48 13.38
CA GLU A 138 -12.79 -11.43 14.39
C GLU A 138 -11.50 -10.64 14.17
N VAL A 139 -11.59 -9.31 14.27
CA VAL A 139 -10.40 -8.44 14.28
C VAL A 139 -9.65 -8.64 15.59
N VAL A 140 -8.40 -9.08 15.50
CA VAL A 140 -7.54 -9.37 16.67
C VAL A 140 -6.40 -8.37 16.84
N TRP A 141 -6.05 -7.63 15.79
CA TRP A 141 -5.03 -6.59 15.83
C TRP A 141 -5.29 -5.53 14.75
N SER A 142 -4.83 -4.31 15.01
CA SER A 142 -4.90 -3.21 14.06
C SER A 142 -3.78 -2.19 14.27
N TRP A 143 -3.37 -1.52 13.21
CA TRP A 143 -2.37 -0.46 13.26
C TRP A 143 -2.78 0.71 12.37
N SER A 144 -2.88 1.90 12.96
CA SER A 144 -3.30 3.12 12.27
C SER A 144 -2.09 4.01 11.97
N PRO A 145 -1.87 4.42 10.71
CA PRO A 145 -0.78 5.33 10.39
C PRO A 145 -0.92 6.71 11.02
N PHE A 146 -2.15 7.14 11.32
CA PHE A 146 -2.42 8.43 11.96
C PHE A 146 -1.93 8.50 13.42
N ASP A 147 -1.69 7.34 14.06
CA ASP A 147 -1.13 7.28 15.41
C ASP A 147 0.41 7.32 15.40
N HIS A 148 1.05 7.13 14.23
CA HIS A 148 2.49 6.88 14.13
C HIS A 148 3.24 7.84 13.20
N PHE A 149 2.55 8.53 12.30
CA PHE A 149 3.17 9.41 11.30
C PHE A 149 2.62 10.84 11.40
N THR A 150 3.45 11.81 11.02
CA THR A 150 3.02 13.21 10.87
C THR A 150 2.41 13.45 9.49
N MET A 151 1.29 14.17 9.44
CA MET A 151 0.70 14.63 8.16
C MET A 151 1.51 15.73 7.48
N ASP A 152 2.59 16.22 8.11
CA ASP A 152 3.58 17.07 7.44
C ASP A 152 4.42 16.30 6.41
N ASP A 153 4.41 14.97 6.47
CA ASP A 153 4.90 14.12 5.37
C ASP A 153 3.79 13.96 4.33
N TYR A 154 3.96 14.51 3.13
CA TYR A 154 3.01 14.31 2.03
C TYR A 154 3.71 14.37 0.68
N ASP A 155 3.09 13.77 -0.33
CA ASP A 155 3.52 13.98 -1.71
C ASP A 155 3.21 15.41 -2.15
N ASN A 156 4.24 16.15 -2.57
CA ASN A 156 4.11 17.48 -3.17
C ASN A 156 4.62 17.55 -4.61
N TYR A 157 4.92 16.40 -5.23
CA TYR A 157 5.63 16.33 -6.50
C TYR A 157 4.81 15.72 -7.63
N GLU A 158 3.96 14.73 -7.32
CA GLU A 158 3.08 14.08 -8.29
C GLU A 158 1.64 14.64 -8.24
N GLY A 159 0.70 13.94 -8.85
CA GLY A 159 -0.70 14.38 -9.01
C GLY A 159 -1.59 14.31 -7.76
N THR A 160 -1.06 14.00 -6.57
CA THR A 160 -1.87 13.69 -5.38
C THR A 160 -2.79 14.84 -4.97
N TRP A 161 -2.27 16.08 -4.88
CA TRP A 161 -3.07 17.26 -4.52
C TRP A 161 -3.99 17.73 -5.64
N TYR A 162 -3.62 17.47 -6.90
CA TYR A 162 -4.49 17.74 -8.04
C TYR A 162 -5.74 16.86 -7.96
N ASN A 163 -5.57 15.55 -7.75
CA ASN A 163 -6.70 14.64 -7.56
C ASN A 163 -7.52 15.03 -6.34
N ALA A 164 -6.86 15.35 -5.23
CA ALA A 164 -7.52 15.77 -4.01
C ALA A 164 -8.44 16.98 -4.20
N TYR A 165 -8.04 17.94 -5.05
CA TYR A 165 -8.86 19.10 -5.37
C TYR A 165 -10.20 18.70 -6.03
N PHE A 166 -10.22 17.66 -6.86
CA PHE A 166 -11.46 17.21 -7.51
C PHE A 166 -12.25 16.20 -6.67
N GLU A 167 -11.54 15.33 -5.94
CA GLU A 167 -12.14 14.26 -5.15
C GLU A 167 -12.61 14.74 -3.76
N GLN A 168 -12.13 15.91 -3.31
CA GLN A 168 -12.41 16.49 -2.00
C GLN A 168 -11.92 15.63 -0.82
N GLU A 169 -10.90 14.82 -1.07
CA GLU A 169 -10.16 14.02 -0.11
C GLU A 169 -8.75 13.76 -0.63
N VAL A 170 -7.76 13.58 0.25
CA VAL A 170 -6.39 13.26 -0.15
C VAL A 170 -6.04 11.83 0.25
N ASP A 171 -5.62 11.03 -0.74
CA ASP A 171 -4.98 9.74 -0.51
C ASP A 171 -3.56 9.96 0.01
N TRP A 172 -3.40 9.94 1.32
CA TRP A 172 -2.21 10.43 1.97
C TRP A 172 -0.98 9.56 1.67
N MET A 173 -1.10 8.26 1.92
CA MET A 173 0.05 7.36 1.88
C MET A 173 0.00 6.33 0.76
N HIS A 174 -1.22 5.93 0.36
CA HIS A 174 -1.44 4.89 -0.63
C HIS A 174 -0.59 3.64 -0.34
N SER A 175 -0.79 3.04 0.85
CA SER A 175 -0.05 1.83 1.23
C SER A 175 -0.50 0.67 0.36
N ASN A 176 0.45 0.02 -0.29
CA ASN A 176 0.15 -0.87 -1.42
C ASN A 176 0.69 -2.30 -1.26
N ALA A 177 1.50 -2.55 -0.24
CA ALA A 177 2.05 -3.88 0.03
C ALA A 177 2.54 -3.97 1.47
N PHE A 178 2.54 -5.20 2.00
CA PHE A 178 3.23 -5.51 3.25
C PHE A 178 3.90 -6.89 3.20
N HIS A 179 4.91 -7.10 4.04
CA HIS A 179 5.50 -8.40 4.31
C HIS A 179 5.51 -8.65 5.82
N PHE A 180 4.91 -9.76 6.25
CA PHE A 180 4.92 -10.20 7.63
C PHE A 180 6.07 -11.19 7.84
N ASP A 181 7.01 -10.85 8.71
CA ASP A 181 8.11 -11.74 9.11
C ASP A 181 7.87 -12.23 10.54
N GLU A 182 7.52 -13.51 10.66
CA GLU A 182 7.27 -14.16 11.95
C GLU A 182 8.54 -14.41 12.77
N VAL A 183 9.71 -14.50 12.13
CA VAL A 183 10.96 -14.85 12.81
C VAL A 183 11.41 -13.67 13.66
N GLU A 184 11.39 -12.47 13.09
CA GLU A 184 11.68 -11.24 13.82
C GLU A 184 10.43 -10.63 14.49
N SER A 185 9.23 -11.08 14.11
CA SER A 185 7.94 -10.54 14.57
C SER A 185 7.79 -9.06 14.17
N VAL A 186 7.86 -8.79 12.86
CA VAL A 186 7.81 -7.45 12.28
C VAL A 186 6.99 -7.43 11.00
N ILE A 187 6.53 -6.23 10.62
CA ILE A 187 5.83 -5.97 9.37
C ILE A 187 6.63 -4.93 8.57
N TYR A 188 7.00 -5.25 7.34
CA TYR A 188 7.51 -4.29 6.38
C TYR A 188 6.35 -3.76 5.55
N VAL A 189 6.18 -2.46 5.42
CA VAL A 189 5.04 -1.85 4.73
C VAL A 189 5.54 -0.85 3.70
N SER A 190 4.99 -0.91 2.49
CA SER A 190 5.27 0.04 1.42
C SER A 190 4.19 1.11 1.35
N HIS A 191 4.58 2.38 1.55
CA HIS A 191 3.74 3.56 1.41
C HIS A 191 4.14 4.30 0.12
N ARG A 192 3.28 4.22 -0.90
CA ARG A 192 3.60 4.70 -2.25
C ARG A 192 3.79 6.21 -2.28
N HIS A 193 2.81 6.97 -1.79
CA HIS A 193 2.83 8.44 -1.93
C HIS A 193 3.91 9.10 -1.05
N LEU A 194 4.28 8.45 0.05
CA LEU A 194 5.39 8.93 0.89
C LEU A 194 6.76 8.45 0.39
N SER A 195 6.82 7.65 -0.68
CA SER A 195 8.06 7.02 -1.15
C SER A 195 8.85 6.36 -0.01
N ARG A 196 8.13 5.62 0.85
CA ARG A 196 8.62 5.15 2.14
C ARG A 196 8.32 3.68 2.39
N ILE A 197 9.33 2.95 2.85
CA ILE A 197 9.19 1.61 3.43
C ILE A 197 9.36 1.73 4.94
N THR A 198 8.39 1.22 5.68
CA THR A 198 8.38 1.24 7.15
C THR A 198 8.59 -0.16 7.68
N LYS A 199 9.42 -0.31 8.72
CA LYS A 199 9.48 -1.53 9.52
C LYS A 199 8.76 -1.31 10.85
N ILE A 200 7.76 -2.13 11.14
CA ILE A 200 6.89 -2.02 12.31
C ILE A 200 7.11 -3.24 13.21
N ALA A 201 7.30 -3.02 14.51
CA ALA A 201 7.35 -4.10 15.50
C ALA A 201 5.95 -4.70 15.70
N TYR A 202 5.84 -6.02 15.65
CA TYR A 202 4.59 -6.74 15.92
C TYR A 202 4.70 -7.52 17.25
N PRO A 203 3.69 -7.48 18.14
CA PRO A 203 2.38 -6.82 17.98
C PRO A 203 2.32 -5.39 18.53
N SER A 204 3.43 -4.80 18.99
CA SER A 204 3.40 -3.49 19.68
C SER A 204 2.97 -2.32 18.79
N GLY A 205 3.18 -2.40 17.48
CA GLY A 205 2.86 -1.33 16.53
C GLY A 205 3.91 -0.22 16.45
N GLU A 206 4.95 -0.27 17.28
CA GLU A 206 6.06 0.69 17.27
C GLU A 206 6.80 0.68 15.92
N VAL A 207 7.02 1.86 15.35
CA VAL A 207 7.84 2.02 14.15
C VAL A 207 9.31 1.85 14.54
N ILE A 208 9.97 0.85 13.96
CA ILE A 208 11.39 0.55 14.21
C ILE A 208 12.27 1.48 13.37
N TRP A 209 11.96 1.62 12.09
CA TRP A 209 12.61 2.57 11.20
C TRP A 209 11.73 2.88 9.99
N ASN A 210 12.04 4.03 9.38
CA ASN A 210 11.55 4.45 8.08
C ASN A 210 12.72 4.48 7.10
N MET A 211 12.52 3.99 5.90
CA MET A 211 13.45 4.10 4.78
C MET A 211 12.75 4.88 3.67
N GLY A 212 13.33 5.97 3.19
CA GLY A 212 12.64 6.86 2.27
C GLY A 212 13.48 8.07 1.85
N LEU A 213 12.80 9.15 1.46
CA LEU A 213 13.43 10.37 0.97
C LEU A 213 14.08 11.20 2.10
N PRO A 214 15.18 11.92 1.84
CA PRO A 214 15.83 12.78 2.83
C PRO A 214 15.00 14.03 3.17
N ALA A 215 15.42 14.76 4.21
CA ALA A 215 14.78 15.98 4.73
C ALA A 215 14.56 17.09 3.70
N GLU A 216 15.25 17.04 2.56
CA GLU A 216 15.04 17.94 1.43
C GLU A 216 13.66 17.75 0.77
N TYR A 217 13.04 16.57 0.92
CA TYR A 217 11.80 16.20 0.25
C TYR A 217 10.68 15.70 1.18
N MET A 218 10.99 15.46 2.46
CA MET A 218 10.04 14.89 3.42
C MET A 218 10.37 15.41 4.82
N GLU A 219 9.38 15.87 5.59
CA GLU A 219 9.61 16.48 6.91
C GLU A 219 10.34 15.52 7.86
N SER A 220 9.92 14.26 7.89
CA SER A 220 10.59 13.22 8.71
C SER A 220 11.90 12.67 8.13
N GLY A 221 12.39 13.22 7.01
CA GLY A 221 13.51 12.65 6.25
C GLY A 221 14.86 12.60 6.98
N ASP A 222 15.04 13.38 8.06
CA ASP A 222 16.22 13.30 8.94
C ASP A 222 16.25 12.00 9.77
N ASP A 223 15.08 11.39 10.01
CA ASP A 223 14.95 10.12 10.75
C ASP A 223 14.98 8.89 9.82
N HIS A 224 15.07 9.10 8.50
CA HIS A 224 15.03 8.00 7.54
C HIS A 224 16.41 7.36 7.37
N ILE A 225 16.41 6.03 7.22
CA ILE A 225 17.59 5.27 6.81
C ILE A 225 17.69 5.19 5.29
N CYS A 226 18.91 5.01 4.77
CA CYS A 226 19.19 4.75 3.35
C CYS A 226 18.59 5.79 2.38
N THR A 227 18.60 7.07 2.76
CA THR A 227 18.06 8.17 1.97
C THR A 227 18.78 8.39 0.64
N ASP A 228 20.00 7.85 0.50
CA ASP A 228 20.80 7.85 -0.73
C ASP A 228 20.24 6.93 -1.82
N LEU A 229 19.31 6.02 -1.48
CA LEU A 229 18.66 5.15 -2.46
C LEU A 229 17.72 5.92 -3.40
N LEU A 230 17.08 6.98 -2.88
CA LEU A 230 16.22 7.90 -3.63
C LEU A 230 15.18 7.17 -4.51
N PHE A 231 14.62 6.06 -4.01
CA PHE A 231 13.51 5.39 -4.68
C PHE A 231 12.23 6.22 -4.52
N SER A 232 11.27 6.03 -5.42
CA SER A 232 10.04 6.80 -5.39
C SER A 232 8.83 6.01 -5.84
N PHE A 233 7.70 6.20 -5.14
CA PHE A 233 6.41 5.59 -5.43
C PHE A 233 6.45 4.06 -5.59
N GLN A 234 7.27 3.42 -4.77
CA GLN A 234 7.54 1.99 -4.85
C GLN A 234 6.28 1.14 -4.60
N HIS A 235 6.29 -0.04 -5.21
CA HIS A 235 5.33 -1.11 -5.00
C HIS A 235 6.02 -2.36 -4.54
N ASN A 236 5.24 -3.24 -3.91
CA ASN A 236 5.68 -4.54 -3.42
C ASN A 236 6.79 -4.42 -2.36
N ILE A 237 6.79 -5.33 -1.40
CA ILE A 237 7.90 -5.48 -0.47
C ILE A 237 7.96 -6.93 -0.05
N GLN A 238 9.14 -7.54 -0.15
CA GLN A 238 9.35 -8.93 0.21
C GLN A 238 10.67 -9.07 0.96
N LEU A 239 10.68 -9.87 2.00
CA LEU A 239 11.91 -10.40 2.58
C LEU A 239 12.22 -11.73 1.88
N ILE A 240 13.41 -11.87 1.32
CA ILE A 240 13.87 -13.13 0.70
C ILE A 240 14.76 -13.92 1.67
N ASP A 241 14.93 -15.22 1.43
CA ASP A 241 15.57 -16.20 2.35
C ASP A 241 16.92 -15.78 2.97
N ASN A 242 17.68 -14.91 2.30
CA ASN A 242 18.97 -14.45 2.79
C ASN A 242 18.89 -13.16 3.65
N GLY A 243 17.68 -12.70 3.97
CA GLY A 243 17.40 -11.52 4.79
C GLY A 243 17.44 -10.19 4.04
N ASP A 244 17.51 -10.21 2.70
CA ASP A 244 17.44 -8.99 1.90
C ASP A 244 15.99 -8.58 1.65
N LEU A 245 15.75 -7.27 1.58
CA LEU A 245 14.48 -6.72 1.10
C LEU A 245 14.51 -6.58 -0.42
N LEU A 246 13.44 -7.02 -1.07
CA LEU A 246 13.18 -6.89 -2.50
C LEU A 246 11.92 -6.05 -2.71
N PHE A 247 12.02 -4.98 -3.49
CA PHE A 247 10.88 -4.13 -3.83
C PHE A 247 11.01 -3.55 -5.24
N PHE A 248 9.90 -3.04 -5.75
CA PHE A 248 9.79 -2.46 -7.08
C PHE A 248 9.75 -0.94 -6.97
N ASP A 249 10.88 -0.29 -7.26
CA ASP A 249 11.01 1.16 -7.33
C ASP A 249 10.42 1.64 -8.65
N ASN A 250 9.21 2.21 -8.61
CA ASN A 250 8.53 2.71 -9.80
C ASN A 250 9.36 3.81 -10.48
N GLY A 251 10.09 4.61 -9.70
CA GLY A 251 10.98 5.66 -10.20
C GLY A 251 10.23 6.85 -10.76
N ASN A 252 9.03 7.13 -10.22
CA ASN A 252 8.20 8.26 -10.59
C ASN A 252 8.95 9.59 -10.59
N LEU A 253 9.80 9.81 -9.59
CA LEU A 253 10.60 11.02 -9.40
C LEU A 253 12.06 10.86 -9.83
N SER A 254 12.40 9.81 -10.60
CA SER A 254 13.80 9.44 -10.81
C SER A 254 14.58 10.41 -11.72
N ASP A 255 13.89 11.19 -12.53
CA ASP A 255 14.48 12.30 -13.28
C ASP A 255 14.95 13.44 -12.36
N MET A 256 14.12 13.80 -11.38
CA MET A 256 14.44 14.80 -10.35
C MET A 256 15.50 14.29 -9.38
N LEU A 257 15.32 13.09 -8.85
CA LEU A 257 16.12 12.57 -7.73
C LEU A 257 17.45 11.95 -8.19
N LEU A 258 17.46 11.27 -9.33
CA LEU A 258 18.63 10.53 -9.83
C LEU A 258 19.22 11.13 -11.11
N GLY A 259 18.57 12.13 -11.71
CA GLY A 259 19.01 12.73 -12.97
C GLY A 259 18.78 11.83 -14.19
N ASP A 260 17.86 10.86 -14.10
CA ASP A 260 17.48 10.05 -15.26
C ASP A 260 16.86 10.92 -16.35
N SER A 261 17.04 10.56 -17.61
CA SER A 261 16.44 11.31 -18.72
C SER A 261 14.91 11.17 -18.79
N ASN A 262 14.36 10.13 -18.16
CA ASN A 262 12.93 9.84 -18.05
C ASN A 262 12.68 9.06 -16.74
N PRO A 263 11.44 9.06 -16.20
CA PRO A 263 11.06 8.16 -15.11
C PRO A 263 11.47 6.72 -15.41
N THR A 264 12.26 6.13 -14.50
CA THR A 264 12.94 4.84 -14.72
C THR A 264 12.66 3.88 -13.58
N THR A 265 11.95 2.81 -13.91
CA THR A 265 11.60 1.74 -12.99
C THR A 265 12.74 0.76 -12.74
N ARG A 266 12.86 0.27 -11.50
CA ARG A 266 13.96 -0.60 -11.05
C ARG A 266 13.47 -1.64 -10.05
N ILE A 267 14.08 -2.83 -10.09
CA ILE A 267 13.96 -3.80 -9.01
C ILE A 267 15.11 -3.53 -8.03
N ARG A 268 14.78 -3.28 -6.76
CA ARG A 268 15.75 -2.99 -5.70
C ARG A 268 15.86 -4.19 -4.79
N ARG A 269 17.09 -4.66 -4.60
CA ARG A 269 17.45 -5.68 -3.62
C ARG A 269 18.46 -5.07 -2.66
N ILE A 270 18.09 -4.95 -1.39
CA ILE A 270 18.90 -4.27 -0.39
C ILE A 270 19.03 -5.11 0.86
N LYS A 271 20.16 -4.98 1.54
CA LYS A 271 20.37 -5.55 2.86
C LYS A 271 20.49 -4.42 3.87
N VAL A 272 19.60 -4.40 4.86
CA VAL A 272 19.71 -3.51 6.00
C VAL A 272 20.64 -4.18 7.02
N ILE A 273 21.70 -3.50 7.44
CA ILE A 273 22.77 -4.03 8.32
C ILE A 273 22.73 -3.31 9.65
#